data_AF-A0A2H3E0K4-F1
#
_entry.id   AF-A0A2H3E0K4-F1
#
_cell.length_a   1.000
_cell.length_b   1.000
_cell.length_c   1.000
_cell.angle_alpha   90.00
_cell.angle_beta   90.00
_cell.angle_gamma   90.00
#
_symmetry.space_group_name_H-M   'P 1'
#
loop_
_entity.id
_entity.type
_entity.pdbx_description
1 polymer ?
#
loop_
_entity_poly.entity_id
_entity_poly.type
_entity_poly.pdbx_seq_one_letter_code
_entity_poly.pdbx_strand_id
1 'polypeptide(L)'
;MGIPSRSALLRVRDVVDLFYRSRSSYQNHNEEIVNHLYHAGFQTGNYADTILQVQQNSYRLHAIILSRSPFLAHLMSTSPQGGGQRVIFVPLEQEPEVTQEGFAIALGYLYSSVSLRLIRPDNARAVLAAGCLLGGMDDLCQFAYETCRQSINVNTIGSWLEFVDTLPPSSPDGSSTPDIPPVTVFGHFAQRIRDDVFHFLVVTLPEVLEVHTTPDSVPSTPSGSGPSGREVLLQIFSRVPFEMFKAAVESPTFNIGSDQARFKFAKEAIEMRKRGISRGPGTEETVVLAFGGGNFGGSAVHVTRKLKKRQLWKVNS
;
A
#
# COMPACT_ATOMS: atom_id res chain seq x y z
N MET A 1 62.06 -14.83 8.95
CA MET A 1 60.67 -15.26 9.23
C MET A 1 60.31 -14.76 10.62
N GLY A 2 59.62 -13.63 10.72
CA GLY A 2 59.15 -13.06 11.99
C GLY A 2 57.63 -13.07 12.01
N ILE A 3 57.04 -13.83 12.93
CA ILE A 3 55.60 -13.89 13.16
C ILE A 3 55.18 -12.62 13.91
N PRO A 4 54.18 -11.84 13.45
CA PRO A 4 53.72 -10.69 14.21
C PRO A 4 52.89 -11.13 15.44
N SER A 5 53.15 -10.44 16.54
CA SER A 5 52.63 -10.66 17.89
C SER A 5 51.10 -10.62 17.99
N ARG A 6 50.53 -11.58 18.71
CA ARG A 6 49.10 -11.74 19.06
C ARG A 6 48.46 -10.58 19.85
N SER A 7 49.19 -9.50 20.17
CA SER A 7 48.66 -8.42 21.04
C SER A 7 47.80 -7.35 20.33
N ALA A 8 47.76 -7.33 18.99
CA ALA A 8 47.02 -6.32 18.23
C ALA A 8 45.54 -6.68 17.95
N LEU A 9 45.14 -7.95 18.11
CA LEU A 9 43.79 -8.43 17.76
C LEU A 9 42.77 -8.36 18.92
N LEU A 10 43.19 -8.01 20.14
CA LEU A 10 42.26 -7.82 21.27
C LEU A 10 41.63 -6.42 21.29
N ARG A 11 42.24 -5.39 20.68
CA ARG A 11 41.69 -4.02 20.75
C ARG A 11 40.48 -3.75 19.88
N VAL A 12 40.25 -4.53 18.81
CA VAL A 12 39.10 -4.27 17.91
C VAL A 12 37.81 -4.82 18.49
N ARG A 13 37.84 -5.98 19.14
CA ARG A 13 36.67 -6.53 19.85
C ARG A 13 36.31 -5.69 21.07
N ASP A 14 37.30 -5.24 21.84
CA ASP A 14 37.05 -4.38 23.00
C ASP A 14 36.50 -3.00 22.61
N VAL A 15 36.91 -2.43 21.47
CA VAL A 15 36.38 -1.16 20.95
C VAL A 15 34.96 -1.33 20.40
N VAL A 16 34.66 -2.43 19.70
CA VAL A 16 33.30 -2.72 19.21
C VAL A 16 32.35 -3.03 20.38
N ASP A 17 32.82 -3.74 21.41
CA ASP A 17 32.04 -3.99 22.63
C ASP A 17 31.84 -2.71 23.47
N LEU A 18 32.79 -1.77 23.47
CA LEU A 18 32.61 -0.43 24.06
C LEU A 18 31.63 0.46 23.28
N PHE A 19 31.57 0.31 21.96
CA PHE A 19 30.56 0.97 21.12
C PHE A 19 29.15 0.42 21.36
N TYR A 20 29.02 -0.86 21.74
CA TYR A 20 27.73 -1.48 22.07
C TYR A 20 27.32 -1.35 23.55
N ARG A 21 28.23 -0.97 24.47
CA ARG A 21 27.97 -0.95 25.93
C ARG A 21 27.67 0.39 26.59
N SER A 22 27.56 1.49 25.86
CA SER A 22 27.17 2.77 26.46
C SER A 22 25.86 3.29 25.87
N ARG A 23 24.76 2.62 26.19
CA ARG A 23 23.47 3.31 26.23
C ARG A 23 23.62 4.34 27.36
N SER A 24 23.71 5.62 27.02
CA SER A 24 24.00 6.64 28.02
C SER A 24 22.92 6.59 29.10
N SER A 25 23.25 6.87 30.37
CA SER A 25 22.25 6.89 31.45
C SER A 25 21.03 7.76 31.11
N TYR A 26 21.25 8.83 30.35
CA TYR A 26 20.22 9.70 29.79
C TYR A 26 19.31 9.01 28.76
N GLN A 27 19.84 8.12 27.91
CA GLN A 27 19.02 7.35 26.97
C GLN A 27 18.10 6.37 27.70
N ASN A 28 18.60 5.70 28.73
CA ASN A 28 17.77 4.79 29.56
C ASN A 28 16.68 5.57 30.29
N HIS A 29 17.02 6.72 30.88
CA HIS A 29 16.05 7.57 31.55
C HIS A 29 14.95 8.09 30.60
N ASN A 30 15.32 8.52 29.39
CA ASN A 30 14.35 8.93 28.37
C ASN A 30 13.42 7.78 27.98
N GLU A 31 13.95 6.56 27.84
CA GLU A 31 13.15 5.36 27.53
C GLU A 31 12.18 5.01 28.66
N GLU A 32 12.59 5.15 29.93
CA GLU A 32 11.71 5.00 31.09
C GLU A 32 10.56 6.00 31.07
N ILE A 33 10.84 7.27 30.75
CA ILE A 33 9.81 8.32 30.60
C ILE A 33 8.83 7.95 29.48
N VAL A 34 9.34 7.62 28.29
CA VAL A 34 8.50 7.25 27.13
C VAL A 34 7.65 6.02 27.43
N ASN A 35 8.23 5.00 28.08
CA ASN A 35 7.49 3.82 28.52
C ASN A 35 6.39 4.18 29.53
N HIS A 36 6.68 5.03 30.51
CA HIS A 36 5.69 5.46 31.48
C HIS A 36 4.56 6.25 30.82
N LEU A 37 4.87 7.19 29.91
CA LEU A 37 3.88 7.96 29.15
C LEU A 37 2.96 7.06 28.33
N TYR A 38 3.50 6.01 27.71
CA TYR A 38 2.69 5.05 26.95
C TYR A 38 1.75 4.25 27.86
N HIS A 39 2.26 3.64 28.94
CA HIS A 39 1.44 2.76 29.78
C HIS A 39 0.49 3.56 30.68
N ALA A 40 0.99 4.49 31.49
CA ALA A 40 0.16 5.27 32.39
C ALA A 40 -0.65 6.32 31.63
N GLY A 41 -0.03 7.05 30.70
CA GLY A 41 -0.70 8.11 29.96
C GLY A 41 -1.68 7.56 28.92
N PHE A 42 -1.19 6.86 27.91
CA PHE A 42 -2.02 6.42 26.78
C PHE A 42 -2.94 5.24 27.11
N GLN A 43 -2.42 4.15 27.69
CA GLN A 43 -3.24 2.95 27.92
C GLN A 43 -4.26 3.11 29.04
N THR A 44 -3.91 3.80 30.13
CA THR A 44 -4.83 3.98 31.28
C THR A 44 -5.54 5.33 31.33
N GLY A 45 -5.06 6.33 30.57
CA GLY A 45 -5.66 7.67 30.56
C GLY A 45 -5.43 8.46 31.85
N ASN A 46 -4.41 8.12 32.65
CA ASN A 46 -4.09 8.82 33.89
C ASN A 46 -3.68 10.26 33.58
N TYR A 47 -4.23 11.22 34.34
CA TYR A 47 -3.94 12.66 34.19
C TYR A 47 -4.37 13.28 32.84
N ALA A 48 -5.22 12.60 32.08
CA ALA A 48 -5.76 13.12 30.84
C ALA A 48 -6.57 14.41 31.07
N ASP A 49 -6.23 15.44 30.31
CA ASP A 49 -6.88 16.76 30.28
C ASP A 49 -7.84 16.91 29.08
N THR A 50 -7.83 15.93 28.17
CA THR A 50 -8.54 15.95 26.89
C THR A 50 -9.26 14.63 26.66
N ILE A 51 -10.48 14.70 26.15
CA ILE A 51 -11.26 13.55 25.68
C ILE A 51 -11.39 13.65 24.17
N LEU A 52 -10.85 12.66 23.45
CA LEU A 52 -10.96 12.55 22.01
C LEU A 52 -12.06 11.53 21.68
N GLN A 53 -13.14 11.98 21.05
CA GLN A 53 -14.22 11.13 20.56
C GLN A 53 -14.00 10.82 19.08
N VAL A 54 -13.97 9.54 18.77
CA VAL A 54 -13.73 9.01 17.43
C VAL A 54 -14.74 7.91 17.18
N GLN A 55 -15.71 8.17 16.29
CA GLN A 55 -16.86 7.30 16.07
C GLN A 55 -17.56 6.96 17.40
N GLN A 56 -17.57 5.69 17.81
CA GLN A 56 -18.18 5.22 19.07
C GLN A 56 -17.20 5.15 20.26
N ASN A 57 -15.93 5.50 20.04
CA ASN A 57 -14.88 5.36 21.03
C ASN A 57 -14.50 6.71 21.64
N SER A 58 -14.12 6.65 22.92
CA SER A 58 -13.69 7.82 23.68
C SER A 58 -12.32 7.54 24.29
N TYR A 59 -11.35 8.40 23.99
CA TYR A 59 -9.98 8.27 24.47
C TYR A 59 -9.66 9.41 25.44
N ARG A 60 -9.19 9.07 26.64
CA ARG A 60 -8.70 10.03 27.63
C ARG A 60 -7.21 10.27 27.39
N LEU A 61 -6.86 11.43 26.84
CA LEU A 61 -5.53 11.75 26.32
C LEU A 61 -5.02 13.11 26.83
N HIS A 62 -3.78 13.46 26.46
CA HIS A 62 -3.07 14.63 26.95
C HIS A 62 -2.85 15.64 25.82
N ALA A 63 -3.33 16.87 26.00
CA ALA A 63 -3.27 17.93 24.99
C ALA A 63 -1.84 18.15 24.48
N ILE A 64 -0.84 18.14 25.37
CA ILE A 64 0.58 18.33 25.02
C ILE A 64 1.14 17.23 24.11
N ILE A 65 0.64 16.01 24.22
CA ILE A 65 1.04 14.91 23.35
C ILE A 65 0.26 14.97 22.04
N LEU A 66 -1.04 15.26 22.10
CA LEU A 66 -1.89 15.40 20.91
C LEU A 66 -1.45 16.55 20.00
N SER A 67 -0.91 17.64 20.56
CA SER A 67 -0.44 18.78 19.77
C SER A 67 0.74 18.47 18.85
N ARG A 68 1.36 17.29 18.98
CA ARG A 68 2.36 16.79 18.02
C ARG A 68 1.76 16.45 16.66
N SER A 69 0.47 16.16 16.60
CA SER A 69 -0.29 16.01 15.36
C SER A 69 -0.82 17.38 14.92
N PRO A 70 -0.45 17.89 13.73
CA PRO A 70 -0.99 19.14 13.21
C PRO A 70 -2.51 19.15 13.10
N PHE A 71 -3.10 18.01 12.71
CA PHE A 71 -4.54 17.84 12.62
C PHE A 71 -5.23 17.99 13.98
N LEU A 72 -4.74 17.28 15.01
CA LEU A 72 -5.30 17.36 16.36
C LEU A 72 -5.03 18.72 17.01
N ALA A 73 -3.87 19.33 16.77
CA ALA A 73 -3.57 20.69 17.21
C ALA A 73 -4.55 21.71 16.62
N HIS A 74 -4.87 21.58 15.33
CA HIS A 74 -5.87 22.40 14.68
C HIS A 74 -7.26 22.19 15.32
N LEU A 75 -7.72 20.94 15.43
CA LEU A 75 -9.01 20.64 16.06
C LEU A 75 -9.09 21.16 17.50
N MET A 76 -8.03 21.03 18.30
CA MET A 76 -7.96 21.58 19.65
C MET A 76 -8.12 23.10 19.70
N SER A 77 -7.66 23.80 18.67
CA SER A 77 -7.68 25.26 18.58
C SER A 77 -9.01 25.80 18.06
N THR A 78 -9.74 25.01 17.26
CA THR A 78 -10.99 25.42 16.62
C THR A 78 -12.24 24.82 17.27
N SER A 79 -12.09 23.83 18.14
CA SER A 79 -13.22 23.22 18.85
C SER A 79 -13.76 24.16 19.95
N PRO A 80 -15.07 24.44 19.99
CA PRO A 80 -15.68 25.22 21.05
C PRO A 80 -15.43 24.59 22.42
N GLN A 81 -14.84 25.36 23.34
CA GLN A 81 -14.60 24.89 24.70
C GLN A 81 -15.82 25.26 25.56
N GLY A 82 -16.67 24.29 25.86
CA GLY A 82 -17.58 24.41 27.00
C GLY A 82 -16.76 24.34 28.29
N GLY A 83 -16.99 25.23 29.26
CA GLY A 83 -16.22 25.24 30.52
C GLY A 83 -16.15 23.85 31.17
N GLY A 84 -14.94 23.29 31.31
CA GLY A 84 -14.72 21.92 31.76
C GLY A 84 -13.54 21.23 31.07
N GLN A 85 -13.55 19.89 31.07
CA GLN A 85 -12.57 19.06 30.36
C GLN A 85 -12.74 19.20 28.84
N ARG A 86 -11.64 19.35 28.11
CA ARG A 86 -11.66 19.56 26.65
C ARG A 86 -12.15 18.30 25.94
N VAL A 87 -13.25 18.41 25.19
CA VAL A 87 -13.77 17.31 24.35
C VAL A 87 -13.60 17.67 22.88
N ILE A 88 -13.02 16.76 22.10
CA ILE A 88 -12.74 16.94 20.67
C ILE A 88 -13.39 15.80 19.91
N PHE A 89 -14.00 16.11 18.77
CA PHE A 89 -14.61 15.13 17.88
C PHE A 89 -13.79 15.01 16.60
N VAL A 90 -13.48 13.77 16.21
CA VAL A 90 -12.77 13.48 14.95
C VAL A 90 -13.77 12.94 13.93
N PRO A 91 -14.05 13.69 12.85
CA PRO A 91 -14.93 13.21 11.78
C PRO A 91 -14.17 12.21 10.89
N LEU A 92 -14.59 10.95 10.88
CA LEU A 92 -13.98 9.87 10.08
C LEU A 92 -14.96 9.25 9.08
N GLU A 93 -16.18 9.79 8.94
CA GLU A 93 -17.26 9.19 8.14
C GLU A 93 -16.89 9.09 6.65
N GLN A 94 -15.98 9.94 6.18
CA GLN A 94 -15.53 9.98 4.78
C GLN A 94 -14.25 9.17 4.54
N GLU A 95 -13.65 8.60 5.60
CA GLU A 95 -12.33 7.94 5.54
C GLU A 95 -12.42 6.48 6.00
N PRO A 96 -13.00 5.58 5.17
CA PRO A 96 -13.24 4.18 5.55
C PRO A 96 -11.95 3.38 5.82
N GLU A 97 -10.83 3.84 5.27
CA GLU A 97 -9.51 3.23 5.48
C GLU A 97 -8.93 3.54 6.86
N VAL A 98 -9.43 4.56 7.55
CA VAL A 98 -9.03 4.89 8.93
C VAL A 98 -9.85 4.06 9.91
N THR A 99 -9.38 2.84 10.18
CA THR A 99 -10.02 1.94 11.15
C THR A 99 -9.72 2.36 12.60
N GLN A 100 -10.55 1.88 13.54
CA GLN A 100 -10.32 2.10 14.97
C GLN A 100 -8.94 1.60 15.43
N GLU A 101 -8.53 0.40 15.00
CA GLU A 101 -7.22 -0.17 15.35
C GLU A 101 -6.08 0.69 14.78
N GLY A 102 -6.16 1.05 13.50
CA GLY A 102 -5.15 1.89 12.85
C GLY A 102 -5.01 3.25 13.53
N PHE A 103 -6.14 3.87 13.87
CA PHE A 103 -6.18 5.15 14.57
C PHE A 103 -5.60 5.06 15.99
N ALA A 104 -5.95 4.02 16.75
CA ALA A 104 -5.41 3.80 18.10
C ALA A 104 -3.89 3.57 18.08
N ILE A 105 -3.36 2.82 17.11
CA ILE A 105 -1.92 2.61 16.96
C ILE A 105 -1.20 3.94 16.68
N ALA A 106 -1.74 4.75 15.76
CA ALA A 106 -1.20 6.06 15.41
C ALA A 106 -1.25 7.06 16.59
N LEU A 107 -2.34 7.06 17.37
CA LEU A 107 -2.41 7.82 18.63
C LEU A 107 -1.37 7.36 19.65
N GLY A 108 -1.21 6.04 19.83
CA GLY A 108 -0.19 5.50 20.72
C GLY A 108 1.23 5.87 20.27
N TYR A 109 1.46 6.00 18.97
CA TYR A 109 2.75 6.42 18.42
C TYR A 109 3.15 7.84 18.85
N LEU A 110 2.18 8.75 19.06
CA LEU A 110 2.45 10.08 19.60
C LEU A 110 3.09 10.03 21.00
N TYR A 111 2.80 8.97 21.77
CA TYR A 111 3.39 8.71 23.08
C TYR A 111 4.68 7.92 23.00
N SER A 112 4.75 6.88 22.17
CA SER A 112 5.92 5.99 22.09
C SER A 112 6.00 5.22 20.78
N SER A 113 7.23 5.00 20.30
CA SER A 113 7.51 4.12 19.15
C SER A 113 7.22 2.65 19.41
N VAL A 114 6.90 2.24 20.65
CA VAL A 114 6.42 0.89 20.97
C VAL A 114 5.20 0.50 20.13
N SER A 115 4.36 1.46 19.74
CA SER A 115 3.24 1.24 18.82
C SER A 115 3.64 0.63 17.47
N LEU A 116 4.88 0.81 17.01
CA LEU A 116 5.36 0.19 15.76
C LEU A 116 5.29 -1.34 15.80
N ARG A 117 5.43 -1.94 16.98
CA ARG A 117 5.35 -3.41 17.18
C ARG A 117 3.94 -3.96 16.98
N LEU A 118 2.93 -3.09 16.96
CA LEU A 118 1.54 -3.47 16.74
C LEU A 118 1.17 -3.46 15.25
N ILE A 119 2.06 -2.96 14.39
CA ILE A 119 1.86 -2.91 12.94
C ILE A 119 2.13 -4.29 12.36
N ARG A 120 1.14 -4.78 11.61
CA ARG A 120 1.13 -6.09 10.95
C ARG A 120 0.62 -5.90 9.51
N PRO A 121 0.90 -6.86 8.60
CA PRO A 121 0.41 -6.78 7.22
C PRO A 121 -1.10 -6.52 7.07
N ASP A 122 -1.93 -7.05 7.98
CA ASP A 122 -3.39 -6.92 7.96
C ASP A 122 -3.88 -5.52 8.36
N ASN A 123 -3.16 -4.81 9.23
CA ASN A 123 -3.58 -3.49 9.75
C ASN A 123 -2.73 -2.32 9.24
N ALA A 124 -1.59 -2.59 8.58
CA ALA A 124 -0.63 -1.58 8.14
C ALA A 124 -1.25 -0.48 7.28
N ARG A 125 -2.17 -0.83 6.39
CA ARG A 125 -2.88 0.14 5.54
C ARG A 125 -3.71 1.12 6.37
N ALA A 126 -4.40 0.64 7.40
CA ALA A 126 -5.20 1.49 8.28
C ALA A 126 -4.32 2.38 9.16
N VAL A 127 -3.18 1.87 9.64
CA VAL A 127 -2.20 2.66 10.39
C VAL A 127 -1.60 3.75 9.50
N LEU A 128 -1.28 3.44 8.24
CA LEU A 128 -0.80 4.41 7.27
C LEU A 128 -1.82 5.52 7.02
N ALA A 129 -3.09 5.16 6.77
CA ALA A 129 -4.17 6.13 6.61
C ALA A 129 -4.31 7.04 7.83
N ALA A 130 -4.35 6.45 9.03
CA ALA A 130 -4.44 7.20 10.28
C ALA A 130 -3.23 8.14 10.48
N GLY A 131 -2.03 7.67 10.18
CA GLY A 131 -0.80 8.45 10.31
C GLY A 131 -0.76 9.64 9.36
N CYS A 132 -1.19 9.45 8.11
CA CYS A 132 -1.29 10.53 7.14
C CYS A 132 -2.38 11.54 7.50
N LEU A 133 -3.54 11.08 8.01
CA LEU A 133 -4.61 11.97 8.50
C LEU A 133 -4.12 12.84 9.67
N LEU A 134 -3.51 12.22 10.67
CA LEU A 134 -3.05 12.92 11.87
C LEU A 134 -1.87 13.85 11.57
N GLY A 135 -0.97 13.44 10.66
CA GLY A 135 0.24 14.17 10.30
C GLY A 135 1.30 14.20 11.40
N GLY A 136 2.51 14.67 11.06
CA GLY A 136 3.62 14.83 12.01
C GLY A 136 4.27 13.53 12.49
N MET A 137 4.08 12.43 11.77
CA MET A 137 4.58 11.10 12.11
C MET A 137 5.15 10.35 10.89
N ASP A 138 6.06 10.99 10.17
CA ASP A 138 6.63 10.48 8.92
C ASP A 138 7.25 9.08 9.07
N ASP A 139 7.96 8.82 10.17
CA ASP A 139 8.54 7.50 10.46
C ASP A 139 7.48 6.40 10.62
N LEU A 140 6.34 6.71 11.25
CA LEU A 140 5.22 5.77 11.37
C LEU A 140 4.65 5.46 9.99
N CYS A 141 4.40 6.50 9.19
CA CYS A 141 3.86 6.37 7.84
C CYS A 141 4.80 5.57 6.95
N GLN A 142 6.10 5.86 6.99
CA GLN A 142 7.09 5.14 6.20
C GLN A 142 7.18 3.66 6.61
N PHE A 143 7.18 3.36 7.91
CA PHE A 143 7.19 1.97 8.40
C PHE A 143 5.92 1.20 8.02
N ALA A 144 4.74 1.83 8.17
CA ALA A 144 3.47 1.23 7.79
C ALA A 144 3.41 0.99 6.27
N TYR A 145 3.86 1.94 5.46
CA TYR A 145 3.98 1.79 4.01
C TYR A 145 4.93 0.64 3.62
N GLU A 146 6.09 0.52 4.26
CA GLU A 146 7.02 -0.60 3.98
C GLU A 146 6.38 -1.95 4.32
N THR A 147 5.61 -2.01 5.40
CA THR A 147 4.85 -3.21 5.78
C THR A 147 3.77 -3.52 4.75
N CYS A 148 3.04 -2.51 4.25
CA CYS A 148 2.10 -2.66 3.13
C CYS A 148 2.80 -3.24 1.90
N ARG A 149 3.93 -2.65 1.48
CA ARG A 149 4.69 -3.07 0.30
C ARG A 149 5.18 -4.52 0.41
N GLN A 150 5.70 -4.92 1.57
CA GLN A 150 6.15 -6.29 1.83
C GLN A 150 5.00 -7.30 1.86
N SER A 151 3.78 -6.85 2.15
CA SER A 151 2.60 -7.73 2.18
C SER A 151 2.04 -8.05 0.79
N ILE A 152 2.49 -7.39 -0.27
CA ILE A 152 2.01 -7.62 -1.64
C ILE A 152 2.58 -8.97 -2.14
N ASN A 153 1.71 -9.95 -2.34
CA ASN A 153 2.06 -11.28 -2.83
C ASN A 153 0.88 -11.94 -3.56
N VAL A 154 1.06 -13.15 -4.08
CA VAL A 154 0.06 -13.89 -4.86
C VAL A 154 -1.27 -14.06 -4.12
N ASN A 155 -1.25 -14.22 -2.79
CA ASN A 155 -2.44 -14.45 -1.99
C ASN A 155 -3.17 -13.15 -1.62
N THR A 156 -2.46 -12.04 -1.53
CA THR A 156 -2.99 -10.74 -1.07
C THR A 156 -3.26 -9.77 -2.22
N ILE A 157 -2.76 -10.03 -3.43
CA ILE A 157 -2.90 -9.13 -4.58
C ILE A 157 -4.36 -8.81 -4.90
N GLY A 158 -5.29 -9.74 -4.65
CA GLY A 158 -6.72 -9.51 -4.83
C GLY A 158 -7.25 -8.32 -4.03
N SER A 159 -6.95 -8.25 -2.73
CA SER A 159 -7.37 -7.14 -1.88
C SER A 159 -6.65 -5.83 -2.22
N TRP A 160 -5.40 -5.91 -2.68
CA TRP A 160 -4.66 -4.74 -3.15
C TRP A 160 -5.25 -4.16 -4.43
N LEU A 161 -5.74 -5.01 -5.34
CA LEU A 161 -6.42 -4.56 -6.56
C LEU A 161 -7.77 -3.90 -6.26
N GLU A 162 -8.55 -4.48 -5.35
CA GLU A 162 -9.79 -3.88 -4.88
C GLU A 162 -9.53 -2.51 -4.25
N PHE A 163 -8.49 -2.41 -3.41
CA PHE A 163 -8.09 -1.13 -2.83
C PHE A 163 -7.67 -0.10 -3.88
N VAL A 164 -6.77 -0.44 -4.80
CA VAL A 164 -6.27 0.51 -5.81
C VAL A 164 -7.37 1.01 -6.74
N ASP A 165 -8.40 0.20 -6.99
CA ASP A 165 -9.58 0.61 -7.78
C ASP A 165 -10.44 1.68 -7.07
N THR A 166 -10.38 1.75 -5.73
CA THR A 166 -11.06 2.79 -4.95
C THR A 166 -10.28 4.11 -4.92
N LEU A 167 -8.98 4.08 -5.22
CA LEU A 167 -8.15 5.29 -5.23
C LEU A 167 -8.50 6.16 -6.46
N PRO A 168 -8.59 7.48 -6.30
CA PRO A 168 -8.83 8.38 -7.41
C PRO A 168 -7.78 8.21 -8.52
N PRO A 169 -8.16 8.33 -9.80
CA PRO A 169 -7.24 8.17 -10.92
C PRO A 169 -6.10 9.18 -10.82
N SER A 170 -4.88 8.77 -11.17
CA SER A 170 -3.76 9.70 -11.34
C SER A 170 -4.11 10.52 -12.59
N SER A 171 -4.36 11.81 -12.45
CA SER A 171 -4.62 12.68 -13.61
C SER A 171 -3.49 12.54 -14.63
N PRO A 172 -3.73 12.04 -15.85
CA PRO A 172 -2.68 11.91 -16.87
C PRO A 172 -2.44 13.22 -17.63
N ASP A 173 -3.40 14.14 -17.58
CA ASP A 173 -3.42 15.30 -18.45
C ASP A 173 -3.14 16.58 -17.68
N GLY A 174 -1.95 17.15 -17.89
CA GLY A 174 -1.56 18.49 -17.44
C GLY A 174 -2.32 19.63 -18.12
N SER A 175 -3.58 19.41 -18.52
CA SER A 175 -4.47 20.42 -19.08
C SER A 175 -5.76 20.48 -18.28
N SER A 176 -5.71 21.16 -17.14
CA SER A 176 -6.73 22.08 -16.60
C SER A 176 -6.36 22.40 -15.16
N THR A 177 -6.18 23.71 -14.89
CA THR A 177 -6.05 24.35 -13.56
C THR A 177 -4.88 23.88 -12.67
N PRO A 178 -4.27 24.75 -11.84
CA PRO A 178 -3.35 24.30 -10.79
C PRO A 178 -4.16 23.61 -9.68
N ASP A 179 -4.82 22.50 -10.02
CA ASP A 179 -5.79 21.82 -9.19
C ASP A 179 -5.11 20.69 -8.41
N ILE A 180 -4.98 20.99 -7.12
CA ILE A 180 -4.83 20.11 -5.95
C ILE A 180 -4.99 18.62 -6.34
N PRO A 181 -3.92 17.78 -6.22
CA PRO A 181 -4.05 16.35 -6.45
C PRO A 181 -5.21 15.81 -5.59
N PRO A 182 -6.05 14.91 -6.11
CA PRO A 182 -7.19 14.40 -5.35
C PRO A 182 -6.69 13.91 -4.00
N VAL A 183 -7.11 14.61 -2.94
CA VAL A 183 -6.53 14.44 -1.60
C VAL A 183 -7.10 13.16 -1.03
N THR A 184 -6.45 12.04 -1.32
CA THR A 184 -6.65 10.82 -0.53
C THR A 184 -6.02 11.03 0.83
N VAL A 185 -6.57 10.39 1.87
CA VAL A 185 -5.94 10.38 3.19
C VAL A 185 -4.50 9.88 3.15
N PHE A 186 -4.13 9.03 2.18
CA PHE A 186 -2.78 8.49 2.00
C PHE A 186 -1.78 9.48 1.38
N GLY A 187 -2.22 10.64 0.89
CA GLY A 187 -1.35 11.62 0.23
C GLY A 187 -0.52 10.98 -0.90
N HIS A 188 0.80 11.19 -0.87
CA HIS A 188 1.73 10.65 -1.87
C HIS A 188 1.90 9.12 -1.82
N PHE A 189 1.57 8.47 -0.69
CA PHE A 189 1.67 7.02 -0.57
C PHE A 189 0.64 6.28 -1.43
N ALA A 190 -0.50 6.91 -1.76
CA ALA A 190 -1.49 6.33 -2.66
C ALA A 190 -0.86 5.96 -4.01
N GLN A 191 -0.09 6.88 -4.60
CA GLN A 191 0.58 6.64 -5.87
C GLN A 191 1.67 5.58 -5.73
N ARG A 192 2.47 5.64 -4.66
CA ARG A 192 3.53 4.65 -4.41
C ARG A 192 2.97 3.22 -4.29
N ILE A 193 1.86 3.04 -3.56
CA ILE A 193 1.19 1.74 -3.44
C ILE A 193 0.69 1.27 -4.81
N ARG A 194 0.10 2.16 -5.61
CA ARG A 194 -0.33 1.83 -6.98
C ARG A 194 0.84 1.35 -7.84
N ASP A 195 1.98 2.03 -7.75
CA ASP A 195 3.19 1.69 -8.50
C ASP A 195 3.78 0.35 -8.03
N ASP A 196 3.79 0.08 -6.73
CA ASP A 196 4.24 -1.19 -6.16
C ASP A 196 3.33 -2.36 -6.58
N VAL A 197 2.01 -2.17 -6.57
CA VAL A 197 1.04 -3.17 -7.05
C VAL A 197 1.24 -3.43 -8.54
N PHE A 198 1.44 -2.37 -9.34
CA PHE A 198 1.73 -2.49 -10.76
C PHE A 198 3.04 -3.25 -11.02
N HIS A 199 4.11 -2.87 -10.30
CA HIS A 199 5.41 -3.53 -10.39
C HIS A 199 5.30 -5.01 -10.05
N PHE A 200 4.56 -5.34 -8.98
CA PHE A 200 4.31 -6.72 -8.61
C PHE A 200 3.60 -7.49 -9.73
N LEU A 201 2.53 -6.95 -10.31
CA LEU A 201 1.79 -7.62 -11.39
C LEU A 201 2.64 -7.87 -12.64
N VAL A 202 3.50 -6.93 -12.99
CA VAL A 202 4.20 -6.92 -14.28
C VAL A 202 5.55 -7.64 -14.21
N VAL A 203 6.25 -7.53 -13.08
CA VAL A 203 7.62 -8.03 -12.93
C VAL A 203 7.65 -9.21 -11.95
N THR A 204 7.26 -8.99 -10.70
CA THR A 204 7.45 -9.98 -9.63
C THR A 204 6.55 -11.20 -9.79
N LEU A 205 5.30 -11.02 -10.20
CA LEU A 205 4.30 -12.08 -10.27
C LEU A 205 4.63 -13.11 -11.36
N PRO A 206 4.96 -12.74 -12.61
CA PRO A 206 5.42 -13.70 -13.63
C PRO A 206 6.69 -14.48 -13.23
N GLU A 207 7.60 -13.83 -12.49
CA GLU A 207 8.82 -14.47 -11.98
C GLU A 207 8.49 -15.50 -10.89
N VAL A 208 7.68 -15.13 -9.88
CA VAL A 208 7.27 -16.01 -8.78
C VAL A 208 6.45 -17.21 -9.29
N LEU A 209 5.67 -17.02 -10.36
CA LEU A 209 4.87 -18.09 -10.98
C LEU A 209 5.66 -18.89 -12.03
N GLU A 210 6.95 -18.62 -12.20
CA GLU A 210 7.86 -19.31 -13.14
C GLU A 210 7.31 -19.44 -14.57
N VAL A 211 6.56 -18.44 -15.04
CA VAL A 211 5.81 -18.47 -16.31
C VAL A 211 6.72 -18.66 -17.54
N HIS A 212 8.03 -18.48 -17.36
CA HIS A 212 9.07 -18.56 -18.38
C HIS A 212 9.70 -19.95 -18.51
N THR A 213 9.41 -20.90 -17.62
CA THR A 213 9.96 -22.25 -17.71
C THR A 213 9.31 -22.98 -18.88
N THR A 214 10.09 -23.22 -19.94
CA THR A 214 9.69 -24.08 -21.05
C THR A 214 9.67 -25.54 -20.57
N PRO A 215 8.76 -26.38 -21.09
CA PRO A 215 8.67 -27.81 -20.74
C PRO A 215 9.87 -28.67 -21.18
N ASP A 216 10.96 -28.08 -21.69
CA ASP A 216 12.10 -28.80 -22.29
C ASP A 216 13.27 -29.03 -21.33
N SER A 217 13.19 -28.61 -20.07
CA SER A 217 14.17 -28.99 -19.05
C SER A 217 13.61 -30.04 -18.09
N VAL A 218 13.90 -31.30 -18.43
CA VAL A 218 13.74 -32.55 -17.65
C VAL A 218 12.35 -33.22 -17.69
N PRO A 219 12.22 -34.44 -18.26
CA PRO A 219 11.06 -35.30 -18.04
C PRO A 219 11.23 -36.00 -16.70
N SER A 220 10.72 -35.38 -15.62
CA SER A 220 10.60 -36.07 -14.34
C SER A 220 9.31 -35.70 -13.64
N THR A 221 8.47 -36.73 -13.54
CA THR A 221 7.31 -36.94 -12.65
C THR A 221 6.00 -36.17 -12.92
N PRO A 222 4.87 -36.88 -13.12
CA PRO A 222 3.54 -36.28 -13.09
C PRO A 222 3.15 -36.06 -11.63
N SER A 223 3.52 -34.92 -11.06
CA SER A 223 3.23 -34.63 -9.66
C SER A 223 2.84 -33.17 -9.48
N GLY A 224 1.53 -32.97 -9.36
CA GLY A 224 0.92 -31.72 -8.93
C GLY A 224 -0.41 -31.46 -9.63
N SER A 225 -1.53 -31.89 -9.03
CA SER A 225 -2.90 -31.59 -9.45
C SER A 225 -3.30 -30.12 -9.18
N GLY A 226 -2.38 -29.18 -9.38
CA GLY A 226 -2.56 -27.75 -9.13
C GLY A 226 -2.63 -26.95 -10.44
N PRO A 227 -3.26 -25.75 -10.43
CA PRO A 227 -3.28 -24.89 -11.59
C PRO A 227 -1.86 -24.47 -11.98
N SER A 228 -1.57 -24.44 -13.29
CA SER A 228 -0.26 -23.99 -13.78
C SER A 228 0.00 -22.53 -13.40
N GLY A 229 1.26 -22.10 -13.26
CA GLY A 229 1.59 -20.69 -12.97
C GLY A 229 0.97 -19.70 -13.97
N ARG A 230 0.87 -20.10 -15.25
CA ARG A 230 0.17 -19.33 -16.28
C ARG A 230 -1.34 -19.21 -16.03
N GLU A 231 -1.97 -20.26 -15.51
CA GLU A 231 -3.39 -20.24 -15.16
C GLU A 231 -3.67 -19.34 -13.95
N VAL A 232 -2.82 -19.39 -12.91
CA VAL A 232 -2.90 -18.47 -11.76
C VAL A 232 -2.72 -17.02 -12.20
N LEU A 233 -1.74 -16.74 -13.07
CA LEU A 233 -1.53 -15.41 -13.64
C LEU A 233 -2.79 -14.92 -14.38
N LEU A 234 -3.39 -15.80 -15.19
CA LEU A 234 -4.60 -15.49 -15.95
C LEU A 234 -5.80 -15.18 -15.02
N GLN A 235 -5.95 -15.96 -13.94
CA GLN A 235 -6.98 -15.74 -12.93
C GLN A 235 -6.81 -14.39 -12.24
N ILE A 236 -5.59 -14.01 -11.84
CA ILE A 236 -5.30 -12.71 -11.24
C ILE A 236 -5.59 -11.57 -12.23
N PHE A 237 -5.06 -11.64 -13.46
CA PHE A 237 -5.27 -10.61 -14.48
C PHE A 237 -6.73 -10.46 -14.92
N SER A 238 -7.56 -11.48 -14.69
CA SER A 238 -9.00 -11.37 -14.92
C SER A 238 -9.72 -10.46 -13.92
N ARG A 239 -9.09 -10.13 -12.78
CA ARG A 239 -9.66 -9.25 -11.74
C ARG A 239 -9.07 -7.84 -11.72
N VAL A 240 -7.96 -7.61 -12.42
CA VAL A 240 -7.24 -6.32 -12.42
C VAL A 240 -8.12 -5.18 -13.00
N PRO A 241 -8.17 -3.97 -12.41
CA PRO A 241 -8.85 -2.82 -13.00
C PRO A 241 -8.37 -2.52 -14.42
N PHE A 242 -9.25 -2.03 -15.30
CA PHE A 242 -8.92 -1.97 -16.73
C PHE A 242 -7.72 -1.10 -17.09
N GLU A 243 -7.58 0.08 -16.50
CA GLU A 243 -6.43 0.96 -16.78
C GLU A 243 -5.12 0.26 -16.40
N MET A 244 -5.09 -0.41 -15.25
CA MET A 244 -3.95 -1.19 -14.80
C MET A 244 -3.71 -2.42 -15.67
N PHE A 245 -4.76 -3.12 -16.09
CA PHE A 245 -4.67 -4.28 -16.99
C PHE A 245 -4.09 -3.89 -18.35
N LYS A 246 -4.61 -2.80 -18.94
CA LYS A 246 -4.12 -2.22 -20.20
C LYS A 246 -2.64 -1.86 -20.06
N ALA A 247 -2.31 -1.05 -19.06
CA ALA A 247 -0.92 -0.62 -18.82
C ALA A 247 0.03 -1.81 -18.58
N ALA A 248 -0.43 -2.85 -17.87
CA ALA A 248 0.38 -4.03 -17.60
C ALA A 248 0.65 -4.85 -18.87
N VAL A 249 -0.39 -5.14 -19.66
CA VAL A 249 -0.24 -5.89 -20.92
C VAL A 249 0.61 -5.13 -21.94
N GLU A 250 0.45 -3.80 -22.00
CA GLU A 250 1.19 -2.93 -22.91
C GLU A 250 2.61 -2.61 -22.40
N SER A 251 2.95 -3.01 -21.17
CA SER A 251 4.26 -2.72 -20.59
C SER A 251 5.37 -3.52 -21.30
N PRO A 252 6.51 -2.89 -21.65
CA PRO A 252 7.66 -3.62 -22.16
C PRO A 252 8.26 -4.57 -21.10
N THR A 253 8.10 -4.26 -19.81
CA THR A 253 8.61 -5.09 -18.71
C THR A 253 7.76 -6.32 -18.41
N PHE A 254 6.57 -6.45 -19.02
CA PHE A 254 5.71 -7.62 -18.86
C PHE A 254 6.23 -8.80 -19.68
N ASN A 255 7.18 -9.54 -19.12
CA ASN A 255 7.78 -10.69 -19.78
C ASN A 255 6.92 -11.94 -19.51
N ILE A 256 6.27 -12.47 -20.55
CA ILE A 256 5.51 -13.73 -20.50
C ILE A 256 5.72 -14.55 -21.79
N GLY A 257 6.86 -14.32 -22.46
CA GLY A 257 7.19 -14.87 -23.78
C GLY A 257 7.09 -13.84 -24.91
N SER A 258 6.85 -14.32 -26.13
CA SER A 258 6.78 -13.48 -27.34
C SER A 258 5.54 -12.57 -27.38
N ASP A 259 5.53 -11.57 -28.26
CA ASP A 259 4.35 -10.72 -28.50
C ASP A 259 3.11 -11.54 -28.86
N GLN A 260 3.29 -12.66 -29.56
CA GLN A 260 2.20 -13.59 -29.86
C GLN A 260 1.68 -14.30 -28.60
N ALA A 261 2.56 -14.71 -27.69
CA ALA A 261 2.18 -15.32 -26.42
C ALA A 261 1.47 -14.31 -25.50
N ARG A 262 1.92 -13.06 -25.50
CA ARG A 262 1.30 -11.93 -24.80
C ARG A 262 -0.07 -11.58 -25.36
N PHE A 263 -0.20 -11.51 -26.69
CA PHE A 263 -1.49 -11.31 -27.36
C PHE A 263 -2.49 -12.42 -27.00
N LYS A 264 -2.04 -13.69 -27.06
CA LYS A 264 -2.86 -14.85 -26.67
C LYS A 264 -3.30 -14.76 -25.21
N PHE A 265 -2.38 -14.44 -24.30
CA PHE A 265 -2.68 -14.25 -22.88
C PHE A 265 -3.72 -13.14 -22.66
N ALA A 266 -3.53 -11.96 -23.26
CA ALA A 266 -4.45 -10.84 -23.14
C ALA A 266 -5.85 -11.20 -23.67
N LYS A 267 -5.92 -11.94 -24.78
CA LYS A 267 -7.18 -12.44 -25.34
C LYS A 267 -7.90 -13.39 -24.37
N GLU A 268 -7.18 -14.35 -23.79
CA GLU A 268 -7.70 -15.29 -22.80
C GLU A 268 -8.16 -14.56 -21.52
N ALA A 269 -7.39 -13.60 -21.03
CA ALA A 269 -7.73 -12.81 -19.86
C ALA A 269 -9.01 -11.99 -20.10
N ILE A 270 -9.11 -11.29 -21.24
CA ILE A 270 -10.33 -10.58 -21.66
C ILE A 270 -11.53 -11.53 -21.75
N GLU A 271 -11.34 -12.75 -22.24
CA GLU A 271 -12.42 -13.73 -22.28
C GLU A 271 -12.91 -14.13 -20.88
N MET A 272 -11.99 -14.35 -19.92
CA MET A 272 -12.37 -14.63 -18.54
C MET A 272 -13.04 -13.42 -17.87
N ARG A 273 -12.57 -12.20 -18.18
CA ARG A 273 -13.17 -10.93 -17.72
C ARG A 273 -14.60 -10.75 -18.22
N LYS A 274 -14.96 -11.30 -19.38
CA LYS A 274 -16.36 -11.30 -19.88
C LYS A 274 -17.29 -12.16 -19.03
N ARG A 275 -16.76 -13.22 -18.42
CA ARG A 275 -17.50 -14.18 -17.58
C ARG A 275 -17.54 -13.74 -16.10
N GLY A 276 -16.62 -12.87 -15.69
CA GLY A 276 -16.50 -12.35 -14.32
C GLY A 276 -17.21 -11.01 -14.05
N ILE A 277 -17.15 -10.57 -12.79
CA ILE A 277 -17.80 -9.36 -12.25
C ILE A 277 -17.03 -8.06 -12.60
N SER A 278 -15.76 -8.16 -13.00
CA SER A 278 -14.87 -7.01 -13.33
C SER A 278 -15.31 -6.19 -14.55
N ARG A 279 -16.47 -6.50 -15.12
CA ARG A 279 -17.07 -5.80 -16.23
C ARG A 279 -17.94 -4.65 -15.70
N GLY A 280 -17.52 -3.41 -15.95
CA GLY A 280 -18.45 -2.28 -15.86
C GLY A 280 -19.62 -2.50 -16.84
N PRO A 281 -20.88 -2.32 -16.43
CA PRO A 281 -22.03 -2.63 -17.27
C PRO A 281 -21.95 -1.87 -18.61
N GLY A 282 -22.07 -2.59 -19.72
CA GLY A 282 -22.11 -1.99 -21.06
C GLY A 282 -20.75 -1.71 -21.72
N THR A 283 -19.63 -2.28 -21.26
CA THR A 283 -18.31 -2.12 -21.90
C THR A 283 -17.84 -3.38 -22.64
N GLU A 284 -17.11 -3.20 -23.74
CA GLU A 284 -16.40 -4.26 -24.48
C GLU A 284 -14.90 -3.97 -24.53
N GLU A 285 -14.11 -4.91 -24.03
CA GLU A 285 -12.65 -4.90 -24.09
C GLU A 285 -12.18 -5.75 -25.28
N THR A 286 -11.19 -5.27 -26.03
CA THR A 286 -10.58 -5.96 -27.16
C THR A 286 -9.06 -5.79 -27.13
N VAL A 287 -8.34 -6.80 -27.63
CA VAL A 287 -6.89 -6.75 -27.83
C VAL A 287 -6.56 -6.79 -29.32
N VAL A 288 -5.57 -6.02 -29.74
CA VAL A 288 -5.06 -5.96 -31.11
C VAL A 288 -3.56 -6.20 -31.10
N LEU A 289 -3.06 -6.79 -32.19
CA LEU A 289 -1.63 -6.94 -32.45
C LEU A 289 -1.26 -6.00 -33.59
N ALA A 290 -0.39 -5.03 -33.32
CA ALA A 290 0.10 -4.09 -34.32
C ALA A 290 1.27 -4.72 -35.09
N PHE A 291 1.13 -4.83 -36.41
CA PHE A 291 2.21 -5.27 -37.30
C PHE A 291 2.92 -4.03 -37.87
N GLY A 292 4.25 -3.91 -37.68
CA GLY A 292 5.07 -2.88 -38.33
C GLY A 292 5.47 -1.65 -37.50
N GLY A 293 5.35 -1.68 -36.18
CA GLY A 293 5.57 -0.51 -35.28
C GLY A 293 6.91 -0.44 -34.55
N GLY A 294 8.01 -0.94 -35.11
CA GLY A 294 9.33 -1.01 -34.43
C GLY A 294 10.02 0.33 -34.13
N ASN A 295 9.43 1.48 -34.50
CA ASN A 295 10.10 2.79 -34.43
C ASN A 295 9.74 3.66 -33.21
N PHE A 296 8.79 3.27 -32.36
CA PHE A 296 8.34 4.10 -31.22
C PHE A 296 8.31 3.38 -29.86
N GLY A 297 9.13 2.33 -29.67
CA GLY A 297 9.42 1.78 -28.34
C GLY A 297 8.24 1.23 -27.52
N GLY A 298 7.05 1.08 -28.13
CA GLY A 298 5.84 0.55 -27.49
C GLY A 298 5.66 -0.95 -27.69
N SER A 299 4.86 -1.60 -26.84
CA SER A 299 4.47 -3.01 -27.03
C SER A 299 3.67 -3.19 -28.32
N ALA A 300 3.92 -4.27 -29.06
CA ALA A 300 3.14 -4.63 -30.24
C ALA A 300 1.69 -5.05 -29.92
N VAL A 301 1.39 -5.32 -28.64
CA VAL A 301 0.05 -5.72 -28.17
C VAL A 301 -0.63 -4.51 -27.54
N HIS A 302 -1.83 -4.17 -28.01
CA HIS A 302 -2.62 -3.07 -27.45
C HIS A 302 -4.02 -3.53 -27.01
N VAL A 303 -4.47 -3.02 -25.87
CA VAL A 303 -5.80 -3.28 -25.29
C VAL A 303 -6.64 -2.00 -25.37
N THR A 304 -7.89 -2.15 -25.82
CA THR A 304 -8.85 -1.04 -25.93
C THR A 304 -10.18 -1.42 -25.30
N ARG A 305 -10.92 -0.41 -24.78
CA ARG A 305 -12.26 -0.56 -24.23
C ARG A 305 -13.22 0.39 -24.94
N LYS A 306 -14.37 -0.12 -25.39
CA LYS A 306 -15.44 0.66 -26.02
C LYS A 306 -16.74 0.53 -25.21
N LEU A 307 -17.48 1.63 -25.05
CA LEU A 307 -18.85 1.56 -24.53
C LEU A 307 -19.78 1.02 -25.62
N LYS A 308 -20.63 0.06 -25.27
CA LYS A 308 -21.73 -0.39 -26.13
C LYS A 308 -22.70 0.77 -26.29
N LYS A 309 -22.84 1.28 -27.52
CA LYS A 309 -23.94 2.20 -27.87
C LYS A 309 -25.26 1.46 -27.64
N ARG A 310 -26.17 2.02 -26.83
CA ARG A 310 -27.56 1.55 -26.75
C ARG A 310 -28.17 1.64 -28.15
N GLN A 311 -28.79 0.55 -28.63
CA GLN A 311 -29.54 0.61 -29.89
C GLN A 311 -30.69 1.62 -29.72
N LEU A 312 -30.62 2.74 -30.42
CA LEU A 312 -31.77 3.62 -30.57
C LEU A 312 -32.78 2.91 -31.47
N TRP A 313 -33.93 2.54 -30.91
CA TRP A 313 -35.05 2.04 -31.68
C TRP A 313 -35.56 3.18 -32.56
N LYS A 314 -35.63 2.93 -33.87
CA LYS A 314 -36.24 3.86 -34.82
C LYS A 314 -37.75 3.65 -34.74
N VAL A 315 -38.49 4.67 -34.31
CA VAL A 315 -39.95 4.68 -34.44
C VAL A 315 -40.23 4.94 -35.92
N ASN A 316 -40.84 3.98 -36.61
CA ASN A 316 -41.45 4.28 -37.89
C ASN A 316 -42.78 4.98 -37.60
N SER A 317 -42.89 6.21 -38.08
CA SER A 317 -44.13 6.97 -38.20
C SER A 317 -45.00 6.45 -39.33
#